data_AF-A0A5D0EJG1-F1
#
_entry.id   AF-A0A5D0EJG1-F1
#
_cell.length_a   1.000
_cell.length_b   1.000
_cell.length_c   1.000
_cell.angle_alpha   90.00
_cell.angle_beta   90.00
_cell.angle_gamma   90.00
#
_symmetry.space_group_name_H-M   'P 1'
#
loop_
_entity.id
_entity.type
_entity.pdbx_description
1 polymer ?
#
loop_
_entity_poly.entity_id
_entity_poly.type
_entity_poly.pdbx_seq_one_letter_code
_entity_poly.pdbx_strand_id
1 'polypeptide(L)' 'MSFQYYLANIGENRQKLIRGNPSDLLSFSVFEPKKLEWDSSRGISWAERLLESGFSDFKVISESDAIRFMRN' A
#
# COMPACT_ATOMS: atom_id res chain seq x y z
N MET A 1 10.68 -6.38 11.69
CA MET A 1 9.86 -6.89 10.56
C MET A 1 10.04 -5.96 9.39
N SER A 2 10.31 -6.47 8.20
CA SER A 2 10.43 -5.67 6.97
C SER A 2 9.06 -5.63 6.29
N PHE A 3 8.61 -4.44 5.89
CA PHE A 3 7.39 -4.29 5.13
C PHE A 3 7.70 -4.36 3.63
N GLN A 4 6.83 -5.03 2.88
CA GLN A 4 6.75 -4.86 1.44
C GLN A 4 5.87 -3.66 1.13
N TYR A 5 6.27 -2.87 0.13
CA TYR A 5 5.57 -1.66 -0.27
C TYR A 5 4.92 -1.85 -1.63
N TYR A 6 3.71 -1.32 -1.77
CA TYR A 6 2.90 -1.43 -2.97
C TYR A 6 2.37 -0.06 -3.36
N LEU A 7 2.40 0.22 -4.66
CA LEU A 7 1.75 1.38 -5.23
C LEU A 7 0.61 0.90 -6.13
N ALA A 8 -0.61 1.11 -5.68
CA ALA A 8 -1.81 0.71 -6.41
C ALA A 8 -2.43 1.90 -7.14
N ASN A 9 -2.79 1.72 -8.40
CA ASN A 9 -3.59 2.69 -9.12
C ASN A 9 -5.07 2.46 -8.80
N ILE A 10 -5.78 3.52 -8.44
CA ILE A 10 -7.21 3.47 -8.09
C ILE A 10 -8.09 4.23 -9.10
N GLY A 11 -7.58 4.45 -10.31
CA GLY A 11 -8.23 5.21 -11.36
C GLY A 11 -8.02 6.72 -11.26
N GLU A 12 -8.34 7.45 -12.33
CA GLU A 12 -8.28 8.93 -12.41
C GLU A 12 -6.92 9.53 -12.01
N ASN A 13 -5.82 8.89 -12.40
CA ASN A 13 -4.44 9.28 -12.01
C ASN A 13 -4.20 9.33 -10.49
N ARG A 14 -5.03 8.64 -9.69
CA ARG A 14 -4.84 8.53 -8.25
C ARG A 14 -4.15 7.23 -7.90
N GLN A 15 -3.21 7.34 -6.97
CA GLN A 15 -2.44 6.22 -6.45
C GLN A 15 -2.63 6.11 -4.94
N LYS A 16 -2.59 4.87 -4.44
CA LYS A 16 -2.52 4.57 -3.02
C LYS A 16 -1.22 3.86 -2.74
N LEU A 17 -0.49 4.37 -1.76
CA LEU A 17 0.67 3.70 -1.20
C LEU A 17 0.20 2.80 -0.07
N ILE A 18 0.55 1.53 -0.15
CA ILE A 18 0.21 0.49 0.82
C ILE A 18 1.52 -0.14 1.30
N ARG A 19 1.57 -0.53 2.56
CA ARG A 19 2.65 -1.37 3.09
C ARG A 19 2.05 -2.55 3.84
N GLY A 20 2.75 -3.67 3.90
CA GLY A 20 2.34 -4.84 4.66
C GLY A 20 3.36 -5.98 4.57
N ASN A 21 3.19 -6.99 5.41
CA ASN A 21 3.89 -8.25 5.30
C ASN A 21 2.96 -9.26 4.59
N PRO A 22 3.33 -9.82 3.42
CA PRO A 22 2.52 -10.81 2.72
C PRO A 22 2.12 -12.04 3.56
N SER A 23 2.90 -12.37 4.59
CA SER A 23 2.60 -13.48 5.52
C SER A 23 1.69 -13.07 6.68
N ASP A 24 1.34 -11.79 6.81
CA ASP A 24 0.49 -11.25 7.88
C ASP A 24 -0.45 -10.18 7.30
N LEU A 25 -1.65 -10.61 6.90
CA LEU A 25 -2.67 -9.73 6.32
C LEU A 25 -3.06 -8.57 7.24
N LEU A 26 -3.00 -8.77 8.57
CA LEU A 26 -3.36 -7.75 9.56
C LEU A 26 -2.32 -6.64 9.68
N SER A 27 -1.10 -6.87 9.17
CA SER A 27 -0.02 -5.88 9.17
C SER A 27 -0.17 -4.81 8.08
N PHE A 28 -1.13 -4.97 7.15
CA PHE A 28 -1.29 -4.05 6.05
C PHE A 28 -1.80 -2.69 6.53
N SER A 29 -1.36 -1.62 5.86
CA SER A 29 -1.82 -0.25 6.13
C SER A 29 -1.69 0.61 4.88
N VAL A 30 -2.58 1.59 4.76
CA VAL A 30 -2.62 2.52 3.63
C VAL A 30 -2.07 3.86 4.08
N PHE A 31 -1.18 4.46 3.31
CA PHE A 31 -0.70 5.80 3.59
C PHE A 31 -1.78 6.85 3.30
N GLU A 32 -2.01 7.76 4.24
CA GLU A 32 -2.92 8.89 4.10
C GLU A 32 -2.12 10.21 4.03
N PRO A 33 -1.85 10.75 2.82
CA PRO A 33 -0.93 11.88 2.63
C PRO A 33 -1.33 13.14 3.39
N LYS A 34 -2.64 13.38 3.57
CA LYS A 34 -3.16 14.56 4.28
C LYS A 34 -2.81 14.59 5.76
N LYS A 35 -2.56 13.43 6.36
CA LYS A 35 -2.24 13.27 7.79
C LYS A 35 -0.80 12.85 8.01
N LEU A 36 -0.10 12.42 6.95
CA LEU A 36 1.23 11.80 7.03
C LEU A 36 1.25 10.56 7.94
N GLU A 37 0.15 9.80 7.93
CA GLU A 37 -0.06 8.64 8.79
C GLU A 37 -0.36 7.38 7.97
N TRP A 38 -0.19 6.23 8.62
CA TRP A 38 -0.58 4.94 8.09
C TRP A 38 -1.90 4.50 8.71
N ASP A 39 -2.92 4.31 7.87
CA ASP A 39 -4.25 3.85 8.26
C ASP A 39 -4.37 2.34 8.11
N SER A 40 -4.40 1.62 9.24
CA SER A 40 -4.57 0.17 9.29
C SER A 40 -6.03 -0.26 9.13
N SER A 41 -7.02 0.62 9.33
CA SER A 41 -8.44 0.28 9.20
C SER A 41 -8.81 -0.15 7.79
N ARG A 42 -8.05 0.31 6.80
CA ARG A 42 -8.17 -0.05 5.38
C ARG A 42 -7.16 -1.10 4.93
N GLY A 43 -6.28 -1.56 5.82
CA GLY A 43 -5.18 -2.46 5.50
C GLY A 43 -5.64 -3.81 4.96
N ILE A 44 -6.57 -4.45 5.67
CA ILE A 44 -7.03 -5.81 5.34
C ILE A 44 -7.67 -5.87 3.95
N SER A 45 -8.53 -4.90 3.60
CA SER A 45 -9.19 -4.89 2.28
C SER A 45 -8.19 -4.68 1.13
N TRP A 46 -7.08 -4.00 1.39
CA TRP A 46 -5.98 -3.90 0.44
C TRP A 46 -5.13 -5.16 0.38
N ALA A 47 -4.90 -5.84 1.51
CA ALA A 47 -4.21 -7.12 1.54
C ALA A 47 -4.95 -8.16 0.67
N GLU A 48 -6.27 -8.29 0.86
CA GLU A 48 -7.12 -9.18 0.05
C GLU A 48 -7.06 -8.83 -1.44
N ARG A 49 -7.15 -7.54 -1.78
CA ARG A 49 -7.05 -7.09 -3.18
C ARG A 49 -5.70 -7.44 -3.82
N LEU A 50 -4.61 -7.10 -3.13
CA LEU A 50 -3.25 -7.24 -3.66
C LEU A 50 -2.82 -8.71 -3.78
N LEU A 51 -3.25 -9.56 -2.84
CA LEU A 51 -2.76 -10.92 -2.72
C LEU A 51 -3.72 -11.98 -3.28
N GLU A 52 -5.03 -11.73 -3.26
CA GLU A 52 -6.03 -12.78 -3.53
C GLU A 52 -7.00 -12.44 -4.67
N SER A 53 -7.27 -11.16 -4.95
CA SER A 53 -8.37 -10.78 -5.86
C SER A 53 -8.01 -10.71 -7.35
N GLY A 54 -6.82 -11.14 -7.76
CA GLY A 54 -6.33 -11.01 -9.15
C GLY A 54 -6.20 -9.56 -9.64
N PHE A 55 -6.24 -8.59 -8.72
CA PHE A 55 -6.04 -7.17 -9.03
C PHE A 55 -4.60 -6.96 -9.51
N SER A 56 -4.41 -6.56 -10.76
CA SER A 56 -3.08 -6.41 -11.36
C SER A 56 -2.61 -4.96 -11.47
N ASP A 57 -3.46 -3.99 -11.12
CA ASP A 57 -3.14 -2.56 -11.27
C ASP A 57 -2.40 -2.01 -10.04
N PHE A 58 -1.33 -2.71 -9.66
CA PHE A 58 -0.39 -2.30 -8.63
C PHE A 58 1.04 -2.69 -9.01
N LYS A 59 2.01 -2.09 -8.32
CA LYS A 59 3.41 -2.46 -8.41
C LYS A 59 3.99 -2.64 -7.01
N VAL A 60 4.82 -3.66 -6.84
CA VAL A 60 5.73 -3.73 -5.69
C VAL A 60 6.83 -2.69 -5.92
N ILE A 61 7.08 -1.86 -4.92
CA ILE A 61 8.09 -0.79 -4.99
C ILE A 61 9.11 -0.93 -3.86
N SER A 62 10.25 -0.27 -4.02
CA SER A 62 11.24 -0.21 -2.95
C SER A 62 10.78 0.72 -1.82
N GLU A 63 11.32 0.53 -0.62
CA GLU A 63 11.12 1.48 0.49
C GLU A 63 11.59 2.90 0.11
N SER A 64 12.66 3.02 -0.67
CA SER A 64 13.14 4.32 -1.16
C SER A 64 12.12 5.02 -2.05
N ASP A 65 11.43 4.29 -2.92
CA ASP A 65 10.36 4.84 -3.77
C ASP A 65 9.12 5.20 -2.94
N ALA A 66 8.79 4.39 -1.93
CA ALA A 66 7.71 4.71 -0.99
C ALA A 66 8.02 6.02 -0.23
N ILE A 67 9.27 6.20 0.22
CA ILE A 67 9.71 7.45 0.87
C ILE A 67 9.61 8.63 -0.10
N ARG A 68 9.99 8.46 -1.37
CA ARG A 68 9.81 9.50 -2.39
C ARG A 68 8.34 9.86 -2.58
N PHE A 69 7.45 8.85 -2.61
CA PHE A 69 6.01 9.07 -2.70
C PHE A 69 5.46 9.85 -1.49
N MET A 70 5.91 9.55 -0.27
CA MET A 70 5.47 10.24 0.95
C MET A 70 5.94 11.71 1.05
N ARG A 71 6.99 12.08 0.29
CA ARG A 71 7.57 13.43 0.29
C ARG A 71 7.00 14.35 -0.80
N ASN A 72 6.35 13.77 -1.81
CA ASN A 72 5.69 14.50 -2.89
C ASN A 72 4.24 14.83 -2.51
#